data_AF-A0A2E8TND3-F1
#
_entry.id   AF-A0A2E8TND3-F1
#
_cell.length_a   1.000
_cell.length_b   1.000
_cell.length_c   1.000
_cell.angle_alpha   90.00
_cell.angle_beta   90.00
_cell.angle_gamma   90.00
#
_symmetry.space_group_name_H-M   'P 1'
#
loop_
_entity.id
_entity.type
_entity.pdbx_description
1 polymer ?
#
loop_
_entity_poly.entity_id
_entity_poly.type
_entity_poly.pdbx_seq_one_letter_code
_entity_poly.pdbx_strand_id
1 'polypeptide(L)'
;MSFIKLKTILHSKGNDTLDSLLQRVKDIQRLQHIVMESFDRETASHIVGCNIDDGGKLIILCDSGSWQSKIRFSQETVLNHVRKKYPFVTFCEVKVSMKSMKKNVQP
;
A
#
# COMPACT_ATOMS: atom_id res chain seq x y z
N MET A 1 -5.49 -10.10 -11.11
CA MET A 1 -4.40 -10.00 -12.12
C MET A 1 -3.37 -11.08 -11.81
N SER A 2 -2.99 -11.84 -12.84
CA SER A 2 -2.61 -13.26 -12.75
C SER A 2 -1.18 -13.53 -12.28
N PHE A 3 -1.03 -14.62 -11.49
CA PHE A 3 0.19 -15.31 -11.04
C PHE A 3 1.26 -15.51 -12.15
N ILE A 4 0.83 -15.46 -13.42
CA ILE A 4 1.68 -15.58 -14.61
C ILE A 4 2.74 -14.48 -14.67
N LYS A 5 2.42 -13.23 -14.30
CA LYS A 5 3.41 -12.14 -14.28
C LYS A 5 4.52 -12.39 -13.26
N LEU A 6 4.18 -13.00 -12.12
CA LEU A 6 5.17 -13.37 -11.10
C LEU A 6 6.11 -14.47 -11.62
N LYS A 7 5.57 -15.50 -12.29
CA LYS A 7 6.38 -16.57 -12.89
C LYS A 7 7.36 -16.05 -13.93
N THR A 8 6.96 -15.09 -14.78
CA THR A 8 7.86 -14.51 -15.79
C THR A 8 9.03 -13.75 -15.15
N ILE A 9 8.79 -13.02 -14.05
CA ILE A 9 9.85 -12.29 -13.33
C ILE A 9 10.79 -13.28 -12.61
N LEU A 10 10.25 -14.39 -12.08
CA LEU A 10 11.06 -15.41 -11.40
C LEU A 10 11.96 -16.23 -12.35
N HIS A 11 11.65 -16.25 -13.65
CA HIS A 11 12.38 -17.03 -14.66
C HIS A 11 13.40 -16.20 -15.47
N SER A 12 13.49 -14.87 -15.29
CA SER A 12 14.52 -14.07 -15.93
C SER A 12 15.86 -14.22 -15.18
N LYS A 13 16.84 -14.79 -15.88
CA LYS A 13 18.22 -15.10 -15.44
C LYS A 13 18.85 -14.05 -14.51
N GLY A 14 19.25 -14.50 -13.32
CA GLY A 14 20.18 -13.82 -12.40
C GLY A 14 19.78 -14.05 -10.95
N ASN A 15 20.70 -14.58 -10.13
CA ASN A 15 20.49 -14.76 -8.67
C ASN A 15 20.05 -13.45 -7.98
N ASP A 16 20.43 -12.30 -8.54
CA ASP A 16 20.04 -10.95 -8.08
C ASP A 16 18.52 -10.69 -8.16
N THR A 17 17.78 -11.43 -8.99
CA THR A 17 16.35 -11.21 -9.22
C THR A 17 15.51 -11.65 -8.02
N LEU A 18 15.88 -12.76 -7.36
CA LEU A 18 15.14 -13.23 -6.19
C LEU A 18 15.45 -12.37 -4.95
N ASP A 19 16.72 -12.04 -4.74
CA ASP A 19 17.14 -11.20 -3.62
C ASP A 19 16.56 -9.78 -3.73
N SER A 20 16.54 -9.19 -4.93
CA SER A 20 15.91 -7.89 -5.15
C SER A 20 14.40 -7.93 -4.93
N LEU A 21 13.71 -9.01 -5.32
CA LEU A 21 12.30 -9.22 -5.00
C LEU A 21 12.06 -9.34 -3.49
N LEU A 22 12.88 -10.10 -2.78
CA LEU A 22 12.78 -10.25 -1.33
C LEU A 22 13.01 -8.93 -0.62
N GLN A 23 13.99 -8.13 -1.04
CA GLN A 23 14.21 -6.79 -0.50
C GLN A 23 13.01 -5.88 -0.77
N ARG A 24 12.48 -5.89 -1.99
CA ARG A 24 11.29 -5.10 -2.33
C ARG A 24 10.08 -5.47 -1.46
N VAL A 25 9.87 -6.76 -1.20
CA VAL A 25 8.79 -7.21 -0.29
C VAL A 25 9.01 -6.68 1.13
N LYS A 26 10.25 -6.76 1.65
CA LYS A 26 10.59 -6.22 2.98
C LYS A 26 10.37 -4.71 3.05
N ASP A 27 10.72 -3.98 2.00
CA ASP A 27 10.55 -2.53 1.96
C ASP A 27 9.08 -2.13 1.91
N ILE A 28 8.25 -2.85 1.15
CA ILE A 28 6.79 -2.67 1.15
C ILE A 28 6.21 -2.98 2.54
N GLN A 29 6.64 -4.07 3.19
CA GLN A 29 6.18 -4.41 4.54
C GLN A 29 6.55 -3.34 5.57
N ARG A 30 7.78 -2.81 5.50
CA ARG A 30 8.23 -1.71 6.37
C ARG A 30 7.42 -0.44 6.13
N LEU A 31 7.16 -0.10 4.87
CA LEU A 31 6.33 1.04 4.52
C LEU A 31 4.91 0.87 5.07
N GLN A 32 4.33 -0.31 4.89
CA GLN A 32 3.00 -0.63 5.39
C GLN A 32 2.93 -0.49 6.92
N HIS A 33 3.94 -0.97 7.64
CA HIS A 33 4.00 -0.80 9.09
C HIS A 33 3.99 0.67 9.51
N ILE A 34 4.84 1.50 8.90
CA ILE A 34 4.94 2.94 9.21
C ILE A 34 3.63 3.68 8.91
N VAL A 35 2.98 3.33 7.79
CA VAL A 35 1.68 3.90 7.43
C VAL A 35 0.62 3.49 8.45
N MET A 36 0.57 2.22 8.86
CA MET A 36 -0.39 1.74 9.85
C MET A 36 -0.21 2.39 11.22
N GLU A 37 1.04 2.65 11.65
CA GLU A 37 1.34 3.35 12.90
C GLU A 37 0.87 4.81 12.92
N SER A 38 0.60 5.41 11.76
CA SER A 38 0.03 6.76 11.67
C SER A 38 -1.46 6.85 12.01
N PHE A 39 -2.12 5.71 12.23
CA PHE A 39 -3.56 5.65 12.47
C PHE A 39 -3.89 4.87 13.75
N ASP A 40 -5.11 5.09 14.24
CA ASP A 40 -5.70 4.22 15.24
C ASP A 40 -5.93 2.80 14.68
N ARG A 41 -6.10 1.83 15.58
CA ARG A 41 -6.23 0.41 15.23
C ARG A 41 -7.40 0.13 14.27
N GLU A 42 -8.52 0.83 14.44
CA GLU A 42 -9.71 0.65 13.61
C GLU A 42 -9.41 1.09 12.18
N THR A 43 -8.95 2.34 12.01
CA THR A 43 -8.60 2.88 10.69
C THR A 43 -7.49 2.06 10.00
N ALA A 44 -6.47 1.63 10.75
CA ALA A 44 -5.38 0.81 10.20
C ALA A 44 -5.87 -0.56 9.69
N SER A 45 -6.91 -1.14 10.29
CA SER A 45 -7.48 -2.43 9.88
C SER A 45 -8.16 -2.41 8.50
N HIS A 46 -8.54 -1.22 8.05
CA HIS A 46 -9.16 -1.00 6.74
C HIS A 46 -8.15 -0.67 5.64
N ILE A 47 -6.85 -0.58 5.96
CA ILE A 47 -5.77 -0.41 4.98
C ILE A 47 -5.41 -1.78 4.38
N VAL A 48 -5.64 -1.92 3.08
CA VAL A 48 -5.36 -3.13 2.30
C VAL A 48 -3.90 -3.19 1.87
N GLY A 49 -3.26 -2.03 1.71
CA GLY A 49 -1.84 -1.94 1.38
C GLY A 49 -1.44 -0.51 1.03
N CYS A 50 -0.15 -0.31 0.81
CA CYS A 50 0.38 0.97 0.37
C CYS A 50 1.63 0.79 -0.50
N ASN A 51 1.97 1.84 -1.24
CA ASN A 51 3.19 1.90 -2.03
C ASN A 51 3.63 3.37 -2.17
N ILE A 52 4.91 3.60 -2.43
CA ILE A 52 5.41 4.90 -2.92
C ILE A 52 5.79 4.69 -4.39
N ASP A 53 5.30 5.56 -5.28
CA ASP A 53 5.73 5.55 -6.69
C ASP A 53 7.06 6.26 -6.88
N ASP A 54 7.65 6.12 -8.07
CA ASP A 54 8.96 6.72 -8.39
C ASP A 54 8.93 8.26 -8.37
N GLY A 55 7.74 8.88 -8.38
CA GLY A 55 7.53 10.32 -8.26
C GLY A 55 7.39 10.82 -6.83
N GLY A 56 7.56 9.95 -5.83
CA GLY A 56 7.41 10.30 -4.41
C GLY A 56 5.94 10.44 -3.98
N LYS A 57 5.00 9.83 -4.70
CA LYS A 57 3.60 9.78 -4.29
C LYS A 57 3.35 8.55 -3.43
N LEU A 58 2.92 8.78 -2.19
CA LEU A 58 2.39 7.72 -1.34
C LEU A 58 0.98 7.36 -1.82
N ILE A 59 0.74 6.09 -2.10
CA ILE A 59 -0.56 5.54 -2.46
C ILE A 59 -1.02 4.62 -1.33
N ILE A 60 -2.19 4.90 -0.76
CA ILE A 60 -2.82 4.07 0.28
C ILE A 60 -4.08 3.42 -0.32
N LEU A 61 -4.18 2.10 -0.20
CA LEU A 61 -5.33 1.32 -0.60
C LEU A 61 -6.18 0.99 0.63
N CYS A 62 -7.47 1.32 0.60
CA CYS A 62 -8.43 0.97 1.64
C CYS A 62 -9.60 0.15 1.09
N ASP A 63 -10.40 -0.47 1.95
CA ASP A 63 -11.49 -1.37 1.53
C ASP A 63 -12.83 -0.67 1.20
N SER A 64 -13.05 0.56 1.68
CA SER A 64 -14.31 1.29 1.46
C SER A 64 -14.09 2.79 1.21
N GLY A 65 -15.10 3.43 0.60
CA GLY A 65 -15.12 4.88 0.38
C GLY A 65 -15.22 5.69 1.67
N SER A 66 -15.90 5.19 2.69
CA SER A 66 -15.97 5.85 4.01
C SER A 66 -14.59 5.94 4.65
N TRP A 67 -13.81 4.85 4.57
CA TRP A 67 -12.43 4.82 5.06
C TRP A 67 -11.49 5.66 4.20
N GLN A 68 -11.72 5.73 2.89
CA GLN A 68 -10.97 6.64 2.01
C GLN A 68 -11.06 8.09 2.50
N SER A 69 -12.27 8.56 2.82
CA SER A 69 -12.49 9.92 3.33
C SER A 69 -11.83 10.15 4.70
N LYS A 70 -11.96 9.20 5.63
CA LYS A 70 -11.32 9.30 6.96
C LYS A 70 -9.79 9.35 6.85
N ILE A 71 -9.19 8.48 6.03
CA ILE A 71 -7.74 8.45 5.80
C ILE A 71 -7.26 9.75 5.13
N ARG A 72 -8.02 10.30 4.16
CA ARG A 72 -7.70 11.59 3.54
C ARG A 72 -7.71 12.74 4.54
N PHE A 73 -8.63 12.73 5.51
CA PHE A 73 -8.67 13.76 6.54
C PHE A 73 -7.36 13.77 7.38
N SER A 74 -6.78 12.60 7.62
CA SER A 74 -5.49 12.44 8.34
C SER A 74 -4.26 12.47 7.44
N GLN A 75 -4.38 12.95 6.19
CA GLN A 75 -3.33 12.88 5.19
C GLN A 75 -2.03 13.56 5.64
N GLU A 76 -2.11 14.72 6.27
CA GLU A 76 -0.94 15.47 6.70
C GLU A 76 -0.17 14.74 7.82
N THR A 77 -0.87 14.17 8.79
CA THR A 77 -0.29 13.36 9.86
C THR A 77 0.51 12.20 9.30
N VAL A 78 -0.04 11.51 8.30
CA VAL A 78 0.59 10.36 7.65
C VAL A 78 1.83 10.80 6.87
N LEU A 79 1.71 11.89 6.09
CA LEU A 79 2.86 12.43 5.35
C LEU A 79 3.99 12.82 6.29
N ASN A 80 3.69 13.47 7.42
CA ASN A 80 4.68 13.85 8.42
C ASN A 80 5.36 12.63 9.05
N HIS A 81 4.63 11.53 9.26
CA HIS A 81 5.22 10.30 9.79
C HIS A 81 6.10 9.59 8.74
N VAL A 82 5.58 9.41 7.53
CA VAL A 82 6.28 8.73 6.43
C VAL A 82 7.54 9.48 6.01
N ARG A 83 7.50 10.82 5.98
CA ARG A 83 8.65 11.67 5.61
C ARG A 83 9.84 11.55 6.55
N LYS A 84 9.65 11.09 7.81
CA LYS A 84 10.78 10.81 8.71
C LYS A 84 11.72 9.74 8.15
N LYS A 85 11.18 8.80 7.36
CA LYS A 85 11.95 7.72 6.73
C LYS A 85 12.08 7.86 5.21
N TYR A 86 11.10 8.50 4.57
CA TYR A 86 11.05 8.73 3.13
C TYR A 86 10.88 10.24 2.83
N PRO A 87 11.94 11.06 2.97
CA PRO A 87 11.83 12.52 2.88
C PRO A 87 11.35 13.04 1.52
N PHE A 88 11.54 12.25 0.46
CA PHE A 88 11.14 12.57 -0.91
C PHE A 88 9.63 12.43 -1.17
N VAL A 89 8.85 11.94 -0.19
CA VAL A 89 7.40 11.79 -0.35
C VAL A 89 6.71 13.14 -0.33
N THR A 90 6.04 13.51 -1.42
CA THR A 90 5.44 14.84 -1.61
C THR A 90 3.93 14.84 -1.41
N PHE A 91 3.24 13.79 -1.88
CA PHE A 91 1.79 13.72 -1.91
C PHE A 91 1.30 12.36 -1.43
N CYS A 92 0.06 12.30 -0.91
CA CYS A 92 -0.60 11.07 -0.52
C CYS A 92 -1.94 10.95 -1.25
N GLU A 93 -2.13 9.84 -1.95
CA GLU A 93 -3.33 9.49 -2.70
C GLU A 93 -3.99 8.27 -2.06
N VAL A 94 -5.24 8.42 -1.63
CA VAL A 94 -6.02 7.30 -1.07
C VAL A 94 -6.98 6.77 -2.12
N LYS A 95 -6.93 5.45 -2.37
CA LYS A 95 -7.76 4.74 -3.35
C LYS A 95 -8.53 3.61 -2.67
N VAL A 96 -9.76 3.37 -3.12
CA VAL A 96 -10.53 2.20 -2.70
C VAL A 96 -10.09 1.01 -3.54
N SER A 97 -9.69 -0.07 -2.87
CA SER A 97 -9.40 -1.34 -3.50
C SER A 97 -10.69 -1.96 -4.00
N MET A 98 -10.78 -2.19 -5.30
CA MET A 98 -11.88 -2.97 -5.91
C MET A 98 -11.70 -4.46 -5.60
N LYS A 99 -11.65 -4.85 -4.32
CA LYS A 99 -12.04 -6.21 -3.96
C LYS A 99 -13.54 -6.24 -4.20
N SER A 100 -13.96 -6.89 -5.28
CA SER A 100 -15.36 -7.03 -5.70
C SER A 100 -16.27 -7.08 -4.49
N MET A 101 -17.21 -6.15 -4.41
CA MET A 101 -18.38 -6.30 -3.57
C MET A 101 -19.03 -7.63 -3.98
N LYS A 102 -18.68 -8.73 -3.30
CA LYS A 102 -19.61 -9.84 -3.17
C LYS A 102 -20.70 -9.29 -2.27
N LYS A 103 -21.62 -8.53 -2.87
CA LYS A 103 -22.94 -8.32 -2.28
C LYS A 103 -23.47 -9.73 -2.06
N ASN A 104 -23.63 -10.11 -0.79
CA ASN A 104 -24.50 -11.20 -0.43
C ASN A 104 -25.88 -10.84 -0.98
N VAL A 105 -26.20 -11.36 -2.15
CA VAL A 105 -27.60 -11.55 -2.56
C VAL A 105 -27.96 -12.93 -2.02
N GLN A 106 -28.79 -12.94 -1.01
CA GLN A 106 -29.48 -14.12 -0.50
C GLN A 106 -30.88 -13.69 -0.05
N PRO A 107 -31.87 -14.60 -0.14
CA PRO A 107 -32.24 -15.47 -1.25
C PRO A 107 -33.34 -14.85 -2.12
#